data_AF-A0A970R9R8-F1
#
_entry.id   AF-A0A970R9R8-F1
#
_cell.length_a   1.000
_cell.length_b   1.000
_cell.length_c   1.000
_cell.angle_alpha   90.00
_cell.angle_beta   90.00
_cell.angle_gamma   90.00
#
_symmetry.space_group_name_H-M   'P 1'
#
loop_
_entity.id
_entity.type
_entity.pdbx_description
1 polymer ?
#
loop_
_entity_poly.entity_id
_entity_poly.type
_entity_poly.pdbx_seq_one_letter_code
_entity_poly.pdbx_strand_id
1 'polypeptide(L)'
;MVSLQLVVFLLLRNPEVQTLVTRFAAAFLTQKTGTTISIDGIQVGLTGKLHLTGLVIEDEHGNEMIVADELSVALAGIHQTRRTVRLRMVHLTGAEFV
;
A
#
# COMPACT_ATOMS: atom_id res chain seq x y z
N MET A 1 0.80 29.28 10.65
CA MET A 1 -0.11 28.31 10.01
C MET A 1 0.48 26.94 10.20
N VAL A 2 -0.05 26.11 11.10
CA VAL A 2 0.33 24.70 11.13
C VAL A 2 -0.26 24.08 9.88
N SER A 3 0.60 23.79 8.92
CA SER A 3 0.26 23.30 7.59
C SER A 3 -0.41 21.94 7.72
N LEU A 4 -1.60 21.77 7.11
CA LEU A 4 -2.42 20.54 7.09
C LEU A 4 -1.59 19.25 6.89
N GLN A 5 -0.50 19.35 6.12
CA GLN A 5 0.48 18.30 5.89
C GLN A 5 1.08 17.73 7.19
N LEU A 6 1.39 18.58 8.18
CA LEU A 6 1.95 18.16 9.46
C LEU A 6 0.90 17.38 10.28
N VAL A 7 -0.36 17.81 10.24
CA VAL A 7 -1.45 17.12 10.93
C VAL A 7 -1.68 15.75 10.33
N VAL A 8 -1.73 15.65 9.00
CA VAL A 8 -1.84 14.36 8.29
C VAL A 8 -0.64 13.47 8.60
N PHE A 9 0.57 14.02 8.63
CA PHE A 9 1.78 13.26 8.98
C PHE A 9 1.71 12.72 10.42
N LEU A 10 1.26 13.52 11.38
CA LEU A 10 1.10 13.10 12.77
C LEU A 10 0.01 12.03 12.93
N LEU A 11 -1.11 12.18 12.23
CA LEU A 11 -2.18 11.17 12.21
C LEU A 11 -1.68 9.85 11.63
N LEU A 12 -0.94 9.88 10.53
CA LEU A 12 -0.33 8.68 9.95
C LEU A 12 0.72 8.02 10.86
N ARG A 13 1.18 8.68 11.93
CA ARG A 13 2.07 8.06 12.91
C ARG A 13 1.31 7.38 14.06
N ASN A 14 0.01 7.63 14.18
CA ASN A 14 -0.83 6.97 15.19
C ASN A 14 -1.08 5.50 14.79
N PRO A 15 -0.88 4.53 15.72
CA PRO A 15 -1.02 3.10 15.42
C PRO A 15 -2.44 2.68 15.03
N GLU A 16 -3.48 3.34 15.55
CA GLU A 16 -4.87 3.06 15.18
C GLU A 16 -5.15 3.52 13.75
N VAL A 17 -4.66 4.71 13.39
CA VAL A 17 -4.77 5.24 12.02
C VAL A 17 -4.00 4.36 11.05
N GLN A 18 -2.80 3.91 11.42
CA GLN A 18 -2.00 2.96 10.65
C GLN A 18 -2.75 1.65 10.40
N THR A 19 -3.37 1.08 11.43
CA THR A 19 -4.17 -0.14 11.32
C THR A 19 -5.37 0.07 10.39
N LEU A 20 -6.07 1.20 10.53
CA LEU A 20 -7.22 1.55 9.68
C LEU A 20 -6.82 1.70 8.21
N VAL A 21 -5.75 2.45 7.94
CA VAL A 21 -5.25 2.68 6.58
C VAL A 21 -4.78 1.37 5.95
N THR A 22 -4.06 0.53 6.70
CA THR A 22 -3.58 -0.77 6.24
C THR A 22 -4.74 -1.70 5.88
N ARG A 23 -5.72 -1.85 6.77
CA ARG A 23 -6.92 -2.65 6.52
C ARG A 23 -7.73 -2.13 5.34
N PHE A 24 -7.90 -0.81 5.23
CA PHE A 24 -8.63 -0.20 4.13
C PHE A 24 -7.93 -0.46 2.78
N ALA A 25 -6.61 -0.32 2.73
CA ALA A 25 -5.84 -0.58 1.52
C ALA A 25 -5.89 -2.06 1.12
N ALA A 26 -5.71 -2.98 2.08
CA ALA A 26 -5.87 -4.41 1.86
C ALA A 26 -7.27 -4.73 1.31
N ALA A 27 -8.34 -4.28 1.97
CA ALA A 27 -9.71 -4.50 1.54
C ALA A 27 -10.01 -3.90 0.15
N PHE A 28 -9.51 -2.69 -0.13
CA PHE A 28 -9.68 -2.04 -1.43
C PHE A 28 -8.99 -2.82 -2.55
N LEU A 29 -7.76 -3.30 -2.31
CA LEU A 29 -7.02 -4.10 -3.28
C LEU A 29 -7.69 -5.45 -3.48
N THR A 30 -8.13 -6.12 -2.41
CA THR A 30 -8.88 -7.38 -2.46
C THR A 30 -10.13 -7.23 -3.31
N GLN A 31 -10.97 -6.22 -3.04
CA GLN A 31 -12.19 -5.97 -3.80
C GLN A 31 -11.91 -5.68 -5.28
N LYS A 32 -10.79 -5.01 -5.57
CA LYS A 32 -10.44 -4.60 -6.94
C LYS A 32 -9.84 -5.74 -7.76
N THR A 33 -9.11 -6.65 -7.11
CA THR A 33 -8.37 -7.73 -7.77
C THR A 33 -9.14 -9.04 -7.79
N GLY A 34 -10.09 -9.23 -6.87
CA GLY A 34 -10.77 -10.52 -6.67
C GLY A 34 -9.93 -11.54 -5.89
N THR A 35 -8.72 -11.19 -5.47
CA THR A 35 -7.81 -12.05 -4.70
C THR A 35 -7.72 -11.56 -3.26
N THR A 36 -7.50 -12.45 -2.30
CA THR A 36 -7.31 -12.03 -0.90
C THR A 36 -5.93 -11.40 -0.75
N ILE A 37 -5.89 -10.14 -0.35
CA ILE A 37 -4.64 -9.40 -0.12
C ILE A 37 -4.55 -9.03 1.36
N SER A 38 -3.45 -9.42 1.98
CA SER A 38 -3.07 -9.11 3.35
C SER A 38 -1.80 -8.25 3.36
N ILE A 39 -1.77 -7.26 4.25
CA ILE A 39 -0.66 -6.31 4.39
C ILE A 39 -0.49 -6.03 5.89
N ASP A 40 0.74 -6.10 6.40
CA ASP A 40 1.04 -5.84 7.81
C ASP A 40 1.17 -4.35 8.13
N GLY A 41 1.67 -3.55 7.19
CA GLY A 41 1.87 -2.12 7.42
C GLY A 41 2.04 -1.29 6.15
N ILE A 42 1.70 0.00 6.27
CA ILE A 42 1.79 0.98 5.18
C ILE A 42 2.54 2.23 5.63
N GLN A 43 3.62 2.55 4.93
CA GLN A 43 4.37 3.77 5.16
C GLN A 43 4.35 4.65 3.92
N VAL A 44 3.91 5.89 4.11
CA VAL A 44 3.93 6.92 3.05
C VAL A 44 5.11 7.83 3.30
N GLY A 45 6.14 7.71 2.48
CA GLY A 45 7.30 8.59 2.50
C GLY A 45 6.95 9.99 1.98
N LEU A 46 7.65 11.01 2.48
CA LEU A 46 7.44 12.43 2.11
C LEU A 46 7.58 12.70 0.60
N THR A 47 8.33 11.86 -0.11
CA THR A 47 8.55 11.96 -1.57
C THR A 47 7.49 11.26 -2.41
N GLY A 48 6.35 10.85 -1.82
CA GLY A 48 5.30 10.10 -2.52
C GLY A 48 5.69 8.64 -2.82
N LYS A 49 6.62 8.08 -2.04
CA LYS A 49 6.91 6.65 -2.04
C LYS A 49 5.97 5.96 -1.07
N LEU A 50 5.34 4.89 -1.52
CA LEU A 50 4.50 4.00 -0.71
C LEU A 50 5.30 2.73 -0.44
N HIS A 51 5.43 2.36 0.82
CA HIS A 51 6.06 1.12 1.24
C HIS A 51 5.00 0.27 1.95
N LEU A 52 4.77 -0.94 1.46
CA LEU A 52 3.94 -1.94 2.12
C LEU A 52 4.88 -3.02 2.67
N THR A 53 4.60 -3.50 3.87
CA THR A 53 5.37 -4.59 4.50
C THR A 53 4.46 -5.80 4.73
N GLY A 54 5.02 -7.00 4.63
CA GLY A 54 4.28 -8.25 4.85
C GLY A 54 3.12 -8.41 3.87
N LEU A 55 3.42 -8.30 2.57
CA LEU A 55 2.42 -8.48 1.53
C LEU A 55 2.22 -9.97 1.29
N VAL A 56 0.97 -10.42 1.44
CA VAL A 56 0.55 -11.78 1.07
C VAL A 56 -0.64 -11.65 0.13
N ILE A 57 -0.56 -12.32 -1.02
CA ILE A 57 -1.63 -12.41 -2.00
C ILE A 57 -2.02 -13.87 -2.14
N GLU A 58 -3.28 -14.17 -1.88
CA GLU A 58 -3.86 -15.50 -1.95
C GLU A 58 -4.91 -15.57 -3.07
N ASP A 59 -5.04 -16.75 -3.68
CA ASP A 59 -6.13 -17.04 -4.61
C ASP A 59 -7.49 -17.18 -3.89
N GLU A 60 -8.56 -17.42 -4.66
CA GLU A 60 -9.92 -17.61 -4.12
C GLU A 60 -10.06 -18.87 -3.22
N HIS A 61 -9.08 -19.78 -3.25
CA HIS A 61 -9.05 -21.00 -2.47
C HIS A 61 -8.15 -20.89 -1.23
N GLY A 62 -7.53 -19.72 -1.00
CA GLY A 62 -6.61 -19.48 0.12
C GLY A 62 -5.19 -20.00 -0.10
N ASN A 63 -4.80 -20.30 -1.35
CA ASN A 63 -3.41 -20.63 -1.66
C ASN A 63 -2.61 -19.34 -1.82
N GLU A 64 -1.50 -19.22 -1.08
CA GLU A 64 -0.54 -18.13 -1.26
C GLU A 64 0.03 -18.20 -2.69
N MET A 65 -0.09 -17.09 -3.43
CA MET A 65 0.47 -16.94 -4.78
C MET A 65 1.73 -16.08 -4.76
N ILE A 66 1.69 -15.00 -3.98
CA ILE A 66 2.77 -14.03 -3.87
C ILE A 66 2.93 -13.66 -2.41
N VAL A 67 4.09 -13.97 -1.86
CA VAL A 67 4.52 -13.51 -0.53
C VAL A 67 5.70 -12.59 -0.74
N ALA A 68 5.69 -11.41 -0.10
CA ALA A 68 6.79 -10.47 -0.18
C ALA A 68 6.98 -9.71 1.12
N ASP A 69 8.23 -9.61 1.56
CA ASP A 69 8.60 -8.83 2.74
C ASP A 69 8.26 -7.35 2.56
N GLU A 70 8.55 -6.81 1.39
CA GLU A 70 8.33 -5.38 1.09
C GLU A 70 7.88 -5.16 -0.35
N LEU A 71 6.83 -4.32 -0.52
CA LEU A 71 6.45 -3.71 -1.79
C LEU A 71 6.68 -2.20 -1.73
N SER A 72 7.65 -1.73 -2.50
CA SER A 72 8.04 -0.33 -2.65
C SER A 72 7.50 0.24 -3.96
N VAL A 73 6.62 1.25 -3.88
CA VAL A 73 6.01 1.91 -5.05
C VAL A 73 6.32 3.40 -5.04
N ALA A 74 7.02 3.88 -6.07
CA ALA A 74 7.27 5.30 -6.25
C ALA A 74 6.21 5.92 -7.18
N LEU A 75 5.40 6.85 -6.68
CA LEU A 75 4.43 7.57 -7.51
C LEU A 75 5.16 8.61 -8.39
N ALA A 76 4.93 8.57 -9.70
CA ALA A 76 5.40 9.59 -10.63
C ALA A 76 4.45 10.81 -10.67
N GLY A 77 3.14 10.58 -10.47
CA GLY A 77 2.14 11.65 -10.43
C GLY A 77 0.71 11.10 -10.44
N ILE A 78 -0.23 11.93 -9.96
CA ILE A 78 -1.66 11.65 -9.94
C ILE A 78 -2.35 12.70 -10.81
N HIS A 79 -3.04 12.28 -11.87
CA HIS A 79 -3.87 13.18 -12.69
C HIS A 79 -5.35 12.93 -12.40
N GLN A 80 -5.94 13.74 -11.52
CA GLN A 80 -7.31 13.57 -11.06
C GLN A 80 -8.35 13.70 -12.19
N THR A 81 -8.17 14.65 -13.12
CA THR A 81 -9.06 14.82 -14.29
C THR A 81 -9.07 13.61 -15.21
N ARG A 82 -7.91 12.96 -15.39
CA ARG A 82 -7.76 11.79 -16.27
C ARG A 82 -7.95 10.46 -15.51
N ARG A 83 -8.15 10.51 -14.19
CA ARG A 83 -8.21 9.35 -13.29
C ARG A 83 -7.03 8.39 -13.47
N THR A 84 -5.84 8.91 -13.79
CA THR A 84 -4.63 8.10 -13.97
C THR A 84 -3.64 8.33 -12.83
N VAL A 85 -3.07 7.22 -12.35
CA VAL A 85 -1.95 7.21 -11.41
C VAL A 85 -0.75 6.66 -12.18
N ARG A 86 0.31 7.45 -12.31
CA ARG A 86 1.56 6.99 -12.93
C ARG A 86 2.49 6.49 -11.85
N LEU A 87 2.92 5.25 -11.99
CA LEU A 87 3.96 4.66 -11.16
C LEU A 87 5.29 4.86 -11.86
N ARG A 88 6.31 5.30 -11.12
CA ARG A 88 7.68 5.45 -11.63
C ARG A 88 8.44 4.14 -11.52
N MET A 89 8.24 3.46 -10.40
CA MET A 89 8.96 2.26 -10.03
C MET A 89 8.09 1.44 -9.10
N VAL A 90 8.15 0.12 -9.29
CA VAL A 90 7.58 -0.88 -8.41
C VAL A 90 8.73 -1.84 -8.12
N HIS A 91 9.02 -2.06 -6.85
CA HIS A 91 10.06 -2.96 -6.39
C HIS A 91 9.48 -3.90 -5.35
N LEU A 92 9.71 -5.19 -5.53
CA LEU A 92 9.26 -6.24 -4.62
C LEU A 92 10.51 -6.90 -4.05
N THR A 93 10.63 -6.90 -2.73
CA THR A 93 11.80 -7.45 -2.00
C THR A 93 11.35 -8.69 -1.23
N GLY A 94 12.17 -9.74 -1.24
CA GLY A 94 11.84 -11.00 -0.57
C GLY A 94 10.64 -11.72 -1.20
N ALA A 95 10.46 -11.56 -2.52
CA ALA A 95 9.32 -12.11 -3.23
C ALA A 95 9.45 -13.62 -3.47
N GLU A 96 8.49 -14.38 -2.98
CA GLU A 96 8.29 -15.79 -3.29
C GLU A 96 7.02 -15.94 -4.15
N PHE A 97 7.14 -16.71 -5.24
CA PHE A 97 6.05 -17.01 -6.16
C PHE A 97 5.80 -18.52 -6.07
N VAL A 98 4.61 -18.89 -5.59
CA VAL A 98 4.24 -20.28 -5.30
C VAL A 98 3.24 -20.78 -6.32
#